data_AF-A0A4D4LD60-F1
#
_entry.id   AF-A0A4D4LD60-F1
#
_cell.length_a   1.000
_cell.length_b   1.000
_cell.length_c   1.000
_cell.angle_alpha   90.00
_cell.angle_beta   90.00
_cell.angle_gamma   90.00
#
_symmetry.space_group_name_H-M   'P 1'
#
loop_
_entity.id
_entity.type
_entity.pdbx_description
1 polymer ?
#
loop_
_entity_poly.entity_id
_entity_poly.type
_entity_poly.pdbx_seq_one_letter_code
_entity_poly.pdbx_strand_id
1 'polypeptide(L)'
;MAKTASTPGGSGKASGAQKEKDAPPPPEPLRIPVADSHTHLDMQSGTVEETLAKAASVGVTTVVQVGCDLAGSRWAAETAAAHESVWATVALHPNEAPRIVLGTLTAGPGRGPGSPAATPPSTRRSTR
;
A
#
# COMPACT_ATOMS: atom_id res chain seq x y z
N MET A 1 -33.79 -19.25 -49.41
CA MET A 1 -32.91 -18.08 -49.62
C MET A 1 -32.20 -17.78 -48.31
N ALA A 2 -30.87 -17.63 -48.37
CA ALA A 2 -29.93 -16.90 -47.50
C ALA A 2 -30.48 -16.27 -46.20
N LYS A 3 -29.82 -16.31 -45.04
CA LYS A 3 -28.38 -16.13 -44.75
C LYS A 3 -28.08 -16.57 -43.31
N THR A 4 -26.95 -17.23 -43.09
CA THR A 4 -26.23 -17.29 -41.81
C THR A 4 -25.72 -15.91 -41.41
N ALA A 5 -25.85 -15.53 -40.13
CA ALA A 5 -25.00 -14.53 -39.48
C ALA A 5 -24.99 -14.74 -37.96
N SER A 6 -23.85 -15.22 -37.45
CA SER A 6 -23.45 -15.11 -36.05
C SER A 6 -23.36 -13.64 -35.63
N THR A 7 -23.82 -13.31 -34.42
CA THR A 7 -23.53 -12.03 -33.75
C THR A 7 -22.81 -12.34 -32.44
N PRO A 8 -21.73 -11.61 -32.09
CA PRO A 8 -20.82 -12.02 -31.03
C PRO A 8 -21.31 -11.62 -29.65
N GLY A 9 -20.85 -12.38 -28.66
CA GLY A 9 -21.19 -12.21 -27.26
C GLY A 9 -20.59 -10.99 -26.58
N GLY A 10 -21.28 -10.55 -25.54
CA GLY A 10 -20.70 -10.45 -24.20
C GLY A 10 -19.63 -9.37 -23.99
N SER A 11 -20.10 -8.13 -23.83
CA SER A 11 -19.68 -7.20 -22.76
C SER A 11 -18.22 -7.26 -22.28
N GLY A 12 -17.33 -6.55 -22.98
CA GLY A 12 -16.12 -6.03 -22.35
C GLY A 12 -16.49 -4.86 -21.45
N LYS A 13 -16.57 -5.06 -20.12
CA LYS A 13 -16.56 -3.94 -19.18
C LYS A 13 -15.16 -3.32 -19.21
N ALA A 14 -15.04 -2.18 -19.86
CA ALA A 14 -13.95 -1.25 -19.62
C ALA A 14 -13.88 -0.98 -18.12
N SER A 15 -12.73 -1.24 -17.50
CA SER A 15 -12.45 -0.89 -16.11
C SER A 15 -12.57 0.62 -15.99
N GLY A 16 -13.71 1.08 -15.46
CA GLY A 16 -13.95 2.48 -15.20
C GLY A 16 -12.86 3.00 -14.27
N ALA A 17 -12.16 4.04 -14.71
CA ALA A 17 -11.42 4.92 -13.82
C ALA A 17 -12.38 5.29 -12.70
N GLN A 18 -12.10 4.83 -11.48
CA GLN A 18 -12.87 5.25 -10.31
C GLN A 18 -12.62 6.75 -10.17
N LYS A 19 -13.64 7.52 -10.53
CA LYS A 19 -13.71 8.95 -10.20
C LYS A 19 -13.35 9.11 -8.73
N GLU A 20 -12.32 9.91 -8.48
CA GLU A 20 -12.10 10.64 -7.24
C GLU A 20 -13.47 11.24 -6.85
N LYS A 21 -14.21 10.54 -5.99
CA LYS A 21 -15.41 11.09 -5.39
C LYS A 21 -14.89 11.95 -4.25
N ASP A 22 -15.16 13.25 -4.33
CA ASP A 22 -14.77 14.26 -3.34
C ASP A 22 -14.80 13.67 -1.92
N ALA A 23 -13.62 13.35 -1.38
CA ALA A 23 -13.51 12.89 -0.02
C ALA A 23 -14.03 14.01 0.91
N PRO A 24 -14.71 13.67 2.01
CA PRO A 24 -15.14 14.69 2.96
C PRO A 24 -13.92 15.49 3.46
N PRO A 25 -14.11 16.76 3.86
CA PRO A 25 -13.04 17.51 4.47
C PRO A 25 -12.51 16.77 5.72
N PRO A 26 -11.22 16.93 6.05
CA PRO A 26 -10.66 16.31 7.24
C PRO A 26 -11.45 16.68 8.51
N PRO A 27 -11.68 15.74 9.44
CA PRO A 27 -12.31 16.04 10.71
C PRO A 27 -11.45 16.95 11.60
N GLU A 28 -12.03 17.44 12.70
CA GLU A 28 -11.25 18.09 13.75
C GLU A 28 -10.20 17.14 14.34
N PRO A 29 -9.00 17.64 14.73
CA PRO A 29 -7.96 16.80 15.29
C PRO A 29 -8.36 16.11 16.60
N LEU A 30 -7.83 14.90 16.81
CA LEU A 30 -7.99 14.18 18.06
C LEU A 30 -7.35 14.93 19.24
N ARG A 31 -7.96 14.80 20.43
CA ARG A 31 -7.54 15.51 21.65
C ARG A 31 -6.13 15.14 22.13
N ILE A 32 -5.69 13.94 21.78
CA ILE A 32 -4.35 13.41 22.08
C ILE A 32 -3.80 12.75 20.82
N PRO A 33 -2.48 12.75 20.62
CA PRO A 33 -1.86 11.99 19.55
C PRO A 33 -2.17 10.49 19.68
N VAL A 34 -2.51 9.85 18.56
CA VAL A 34 -2.77 8.41 18.50
C VAL A 34 -1.94 7.74 17.42
N ALA A 35 -1.73 6.43 17.59
CA ALA A 35 -1.16 5.59 16.56
C ALA A 35 -2.27 4.87 15.78
N ASP A 36 -2.17 4.84 14.45
CA ASP A 36 -2.91 3.89 13.63
C ASP A 36 -2.17 2.54 13.64
N SER A 37 -2.82 1.52 14.19
CA SER A 37 -2.21 0.20 14.36
C SER A 37 -2.20 -0.65 13.09
N HIS A 38 -2.89 -0.25 12.01
CA HIS A 38 -2.97 -1.03 10.78
C HIS A 38 -3.26 -0.15 9.57
N THR A 39 -2.24 0.09 8.74
CA THR A 39 -2.35 0.96 7.57
C THR A 39 -1.76 0.29 6.33
N HIS A 40 -2.31 0.63 5.17
CA HIS A 40 -1.80 0.27 3.84
C HIS A 40 -1.54 1.54 3.02
N LEU A 41 -0.39 2.18 3.28
CA LEU A 41 0.12 3.37 2.58
C LEU A 41 0.42 3.06 1.10
N ASP A 42 0.85 1.84 0.80
CA ASP A 42 1.08 1.31 -0.54
C ASP A 42 -0.18 1.23 -1.42
N MET A 43 -1.35 1.28 -0.79
CA MET A 43 -2.66 1.25 -1.46
C MET A 43 -3.31 2.64 -1.59
N GLN A 44 -2.70 3.68 -1.02
CA GLN A 44 -3.24 5.04 -1.09
C GLN A 44 -2.82 5.74 -2.39
N SER A 45 -3.61 6.73 -2.81
CA SER A 45 -3.20 7.68 -3.84
C SER A 45 -2.34 8.79 -3.25
N GLY A 46 -1.40 9.31 -4.05
CA GLY A 46 -0.45 10.35 -3.62
C GLY A 46 0.83 9.77 -3.04
N THR A 47 1.63 10.62 -2.40
CA THR A 47 2.89 10.19 -1.79
C THR A 47 2.70 9.74 -0.33
N VAL A 48 3.70 9.04 0.20
CA VAL A 48 3.73 8.65 1.61
C VAL A 48 3.71 9.90 2.50
N GLU A 49 4.49 10.91 2.17
CA GLU A 49 4.57 12.17 2.92
C GLU A 49 3.24 12.92 2.94
N GLU A 50 2.53 12.98 1.81
CA GLU A 50 1.20 13.57 1.73
C GLU A 50 0.22 12.82 2.63
N THR A 51 0.29 11.49 2.64
CA THR A 51 -0.57 10.65 3.49
C THR A 51 -0.26 10.83 4.96
N LEU A 52 1.02 10.86 5.35
CA LEU A 52 1.46 11.10 6.72
C LEU A 52 1.09 12.51 7.20
N ALA A 53 1.20 13.53 6.33
CA ALA A 53 0.78 14.88 6.67
C ALA A 53 -0.74 14.99 6.89
N LYS A 54 -1.54 14.30 6.07
CA LYS A 54 -3.00 14.19 6.25
C LYS A 54 -3.37 13.45 7.55
N ALA A 55 -2.64 12.39 7.90
CA ALA A 55 -2.86 11.67 9.16
C ALA A 55 -2.50 12.56 10.37
N ALA A 56 -1.35 13.22 10.31
CA ALA A 56 -0.87 14.10 11.38
C ALA A 56 -1.80 15.30 11.61
N SER A 57 -2.42 15.84 10.55
CA SER A 57 -3.34 16.98 10.67
C SER A 57 -4.58 16.67 11.49
N VAL A 58 -4.96 15.39 11.64
CA VAL A 58 -6.10 14.94 12.45
C VAL A 58 -5.67 14.27 13.77
N GLY A 59 -4.38 14.32 14.12
CA GLY A 59 -3.84 13.77 15.37
C GLY A 59 -3.38 12.31 15.31
N VAL A 60 -3.30 11.70 14.12
CA VAL A 60 -2.68 10.39 13.91
C VAL A 60 -1.20 10.60 13.61
N THR A 61 -0.35 10.47 14.61
CA THR A 61 1.07 10.87 14.54
C THR A 61 2.03 9.70 14.29
N THR A 62 1.52 8.47 14.40
CA THR A 62 2.29 7.25 14.14
C THR A 62 1.41 6.28 13.39
N VAL A 63 1.95 5.57 12.41
CA VAL A 63 1.21 4.57 11.64
C VAL A 63 2.00 3.26 11.57
N VAL A 64 1.30 2.15 11.58
CA VAL A 64 1.87 0.81 11.39
C VAL A 64 1.56 0.35 9.97
N GLN A 65 2.55 0.45 9.09
CA GLN A 65 2.47 -0.05 7.72
C GLN A 65 2.53 -1.56 7.67
N VAL A 66 1.52 -2.18 7.06
CA VAL A 66 1.39 -3.63 7.04
C VAL A 66 2.00 -4.24 5.77
N GLY A 67 3.07 -5.03 5.95
CA GLY A 67 3.58 -5.94 4.93
C GLY A 67 2.85 -7.29 4.99
N CYS A 68 2.24 -7.71 3.87
CA CYS A 68 1.45 -8.95 3.77
C CYS A 68 2.06 -10.02 2.84
N ASP A 69 3.12 -9.68 2.12
CA ASP A 69 3.94 -10.59 1.33
C ASP A 69 5.41 -10.18 1.42
N LEU A 70 6.31 -10.88 0.72
CA LEU A 70 7.75 -10.56 0.77
C LEU A 70 8.08 -9.18 0.18
N ALA A 71 7.42 -8.77 -0.91
CA ALA A 71 7.68 -7.50 -1.57
C ALA A 71 7.13 -6.33 -0.75
N GLY A 72 5.87 -6.43 -0.30
CA GLY A 72 5.23 -5.47 0.58
C GLY A 72 5.93 -5.34 1.93
N SER A 73 6.44 -6.43 2.50
CA SER A 73 7.23 -6.37 3.74
C SER A 73 8.57 -5.63 3.57
N ARG A 74 9.24 -5.78 2.41
CA ARG A 74 10.47 -5.02 2.10
C ARG A 74 10.15 -3.55 1.94
N TRP A 75 9.12 -3.24 1.15
CA TRP A 75 8.66 -1.87 0.97
C TRP A 75 8.30 -1.22 2.32
N ALA A 76 7.54 -1.91 3.16
CA ALA A 76 7.19 -1.43 4.50
C ALA A 76 8.43 -1.10 5.36
N ALA A 77 9.43 -1.98 5.36
CA ALA A 77 10.68 -1.76 6.09
C ALA A 77 11.48 -0.58 5.54
N GLU A 78 11.54 -0.41 4.21
CA GLU A 78 12.18 0.74 3.57
C GLU A 78 11.45 2.05 3.89
N THR A 79 10.13 2.06 3.85
CA THR A 79 9.30 3.22 4.23
C THR A 79 9.49 3.59 5.70
N ALA A 80 9.49 2.60 6.61
CA ALA A 80 9.77 2.84 8.02
C ALA A 80 11.19 3.37 8.27
N ALA A 81 12.17 2.97 7.46
CA ALA A 81 13.52 3.52 7.54
C ALA A 81 13.60 4.98 7.05
N ALA A 82 12.73 5.37 6.11
CA ALA A 82 12.67 6.72 5.55
C ALA A 82 11.84 7.71 6.39
N HIS A 83 10.86 7.22 7.18
CA HIS A 83 9.92 8.06 7.93
C HIS A 83 9.82 7.62 9.40
N GLU A 84 10.24 8.48 10.32
CA GLU A 84 10.27 8.19 11.77
C GLU A 84 8.87 7.88 12.35
N SER A 85 7.82 8.44 11.77
CA SER A 85 6.43 8.20 12.17
C SER A 85 5.84 6.87 11.67
N VAL A 86 6.59 6.07 10.91
CA VAL A 86 6.13 4.82 10.33
C VAL A 86 6.82 3.64 11.00
N TRP A 87 6.02 2.69 11.48
CA TRP A 87 6.49 1.38 11.93
C TRP A 87 6.09 0.33 10.89
N ALA A 88 6.90 -0.71 10.71
CA ALA A 88 6.62 -1.75 9.73
C ALA A 88 6.27 -3.08 10.39
N THR A 89 5.30 -3.79 9.81
CA THR A 89 5.13 -5.23 10.05
C THR A 89 5.71 -6.03 8.91
N VAL A 90 6.14 -7.25 9.23
CA VAL A 90 6.55 -8.26 8.24
C VAL A 90 5.69 -9.49 8.48
N ALA A 91 4.93 -9.89 7.46
CA ALA A 91 4.08 -11.06 7.54
C ALA A 91 3.92 -11.72 6.16
N LEU A 92 3.44 -12.96 6.20
CA LEU A 92 2.89 -13.64 5.04
C LEU A 92 1.39 -13.80 5.26
N HIS A 93 0.59 -13.25 4.36
CA HIS A 93 -0.84 -13.51 4.35
C HIS A 93 -1.08 -15.02 4.17
N PRO A 94 -2.12 -15.62 4.77
CA PRO A 94 -2.41 -17.05 4.64
C PRO A 94 -2.45 -17.58 3.20
N ASN A 95 -2.80 -16.71 2.24
CA ASN A 95 -2.82 -17.04 0.82
C ASN A 95 -1.43 -17.05 0.14
N GLU A 96 -0.44 -16.38 0.72
CA GLU A 96 0.94 -16.31 0.19
C GLU A 96 1.78 -17.52 0.60
N ALA A 97 1.59 -18.03 1.81
CA ALA A 97 2.39 -19.14 2.32
C ALA A 97 2.39 -20.39 1.40
N PRO A 98 1.25 -20.85 0.84
CA PRO A 98 1.26 -21.98 -0.10
C PRO A 98 2.05 -21.70 -1.39
N ARG A 99 2.05 -20.45 -1.89
CA ARG A 99 2.72 -20.08 -3.13
C ARG A 99 4.24 -20.15 -3.02
N ILE A 100 4.78 -19.85 -1.84
CA ILE A 100 6.21 -19.99 -1.54
C ILE A 100 6.61 -21.46 -1.58
N VAL A 101 5.84 -22.34 -0.96
CA VAL A 101 6.14 -23.79 -0.89
C VAL A 101 6.01 -24.45 -2.27
N LEU A 102 5.04 -24.03 -3.07
CA LEU A 102 4.81 -24.57 -4.42
C LEU A 102 5.76 -23.98 -5.48
N GLY A 103 6.64 -23.04 -5.11
CA GLY A 103 7.55 -22.38 -6.03
C GLY A 103 6.86 -21.48 -7.06
N THR A 104 5.60 -21.13 -6.84
CA THR A 104 4.78 -20.32 -7.75
C THR A 104 4.74 -18.86 -7.33
N LEU A 105 5.86 -18.33 -6.80
CA LEU A 105 6.00 -16.91 -6.49
C LEU A 105 5.94 -16.12 -7.79
N THR A 106 4.74 -15.84 -8.27
CA THR A 106 4.53 -14.63 -9.05
C THR A 106 4.68 -13.51 -8.03
N ALA A 107 5.57 -12.55 -8.29
CA ALA A 107 5.46 -11.28 -7.58
C ALA A 107 3.98 -10.90 -7.68
N GLY A 108 3.29 -10.70 -6.55
CA GLY A 108 1.98 -10.06 -6.57
C GLY A 108 2.08 -8.76 -7.38
N PRO A 109 0.97 -8.11 -7.74
CA PRO A 109 1.03 -6.82 -8.43
C PRO A 109 1.58 -5.74 -7.47
N GLY A 110 2.85 -5.82 -7.11
CA GLY A 110 3.65 -4.84 -6.41
C GLY A 110 3.95 -3.76 -7.42
N ARG A 111 3.01 -2.81 -7.52
CA ARG A 111 3.19 -1.60 -8.32
C ARG A 111 3.92 -0.56 -7.48
N GLY A 112 5.18 -0.83 -7.16
CA GLY A 112 6.04 0.17 -6.51
C GLY A 112 6.24 1.36 -7.47
N PRO A 113 6.06 2.62 -7.03
CA PRO A 113 6.62 3.75 -7.75
C PRO A 113 8.15 3.64 -7.75
N GLY A 114 8.78 3.91 -8.89
CA GLY A 114 10.19 3.63 -9.16
C GLY A 114 11.15 4.09 -8.08
N SER A 115 12.03 3.18 -7.63
CA SER A 115 13.15 3.51 -6.76
C SER A 115 14.18 4.38 -7.49
N PRO A 116 14.58 5.54 -6.97
CA PRO A 116 15.93 6.05 -7.23
C PRO A 116 16.95 5.21 -6.43
N ALA A 117 18.17 5.14 -6.94
CA ALA A 117 19.26 4.32 -6.41
C ALA A 117 19.49 4.55 -4.91
N ALA A 118 19.49 3.46 -4.14
CA ALA A 118 19.70 3.47 -2.70
C ALA A 118 21.13 3.93 -2.33
N THR A 119 21.22 5.01 -1.55
CA THR A 119 22.41 5.34 -0.75
C THR A 119 22.28 4.61 0.58
N PRO A 120 23.32 3.89 1.09
CA PRO A 120 23.18 3.07 2.28
C PRO A 120 22.94 3.94 3.53
N PRO A 121 21.96 3.61 4.41
CA PRO A 121 21.75 4.36 5.64
C PRO A 121 22.86 4.06 6.66
N SER A 122 23.37 5.11 7.30
CA SER A 122 24.24 4.98 8.47
C SER A 122 23.47 4.29 9.59
N THR A 123 23.99 3.17 10.07
CA THR A 123 23.40 2.36 11.12
C THR A 123 23.30 3.17 12.42
N ARG A 124 22.13 3.73 12.73
CA ARG A 124 21.83 4.19 14.09
C ARG A 124 21.14 3.06 14.81
N ARG A 125 21.91 2.35 15.64
CA ARG A 125 21.43 1.29 16.54
C ARG A 125 20.39 1.91 17.47
N SER A 126 19.13 1.52 17.30
CA SER A 126 18.08 1.84 18.26
C SER A 126 18.42 1.15 19.58
N THR A 127 18.68 1.93 20.61
CA THR A 127 18.72 1.46 22.00
C THR A 127 17.37 1.85 22.59
N ARG A 128 16.45 0.90 22.58
CA ARG A 128 15.27 0.92 23.42
C ARG A 128 15.10 -0.44 24.05
#